data_AF-A0A0Q4DPM5-F1
#
_entry.id   AF-A0A0Q4DPM5-F1
#
_cell.length_a   1.000
_cell.length_b   1.000
_cell.length_c   1.000
_cell.angle_alpha   90.00
_cell.angle_beta   90.00
_cell.angle_gamma   90.00
#
_symmetry.space_group_name_H-M   'P 1'
#
loop_
_entity.id
_entity.type
_entity.pdbx_description
1 polymer ?
#
loop_
_entity_poly.entity_id
_entity_poly.type
_entity_poly.pdbx_seq_one_letter_code
_entity_poly.pdbx_strand_id
1 'polypeptide(L)' 'MLTILLLAATVQTAPATDAPKPEKKICRREVTTGSIMARPVCRTKAEWMQIDNQNAANAGQALDQRSYRMSPQRD' A
#
# COMPACT_ATOMS: atom_id res chain seq x y z
N MET A 1 -21.71 -56.50 -36.12
CA MET A 1 -20.88 -55.42 -36.71
C MET A 1 -20.53 -54.46 -35.59
N LEU A 2 -19.24 -54.35 -35.25
CA LEU A 2 -18.76 -53.62 -34.08
C LEU A 2 -18.08 -52.34 -34.56
N THR A 3 -18.75 -51.20 -34.42
CA THR A 3 -18.20 -49.87 -34.75
C THR A 3 -17.51 -49.29 -33.53
N ILE A 4 -16.18 -49.24 -33.58
CA ILE A 4 -15.33 -48.59 -32.58
C ILE A 4 -15.34 -47.08 -32.86
N LEU A 5 -15.92 -46.30 -31.94
CA LEU A 5 -15.81 -44.84 -31.92
C LEU A 5 -14.49 -44.45 -31.25
N LEU A 6 -13.56 -43.85 -32.02
CA LEU A 6 -12.39 -43.17 -31.50
C LEU A 6 -12.80 -41.81 -30.92
N LEU A 7 -12.68 -41.64 -29.60
CA LEU A 7 -12.74 -40.34 -28.95
C LEU A 7 -11.34 -39.70 -29.00
N ALA A 8 -11.19 -38.64 -29.79
CA ALA A 8 -10.01 -37.78 -29.77
C ALA A 8 -10.06 -36.90 -28.51
N ALA A 9 -9.16 -37.14 -27.56
CA ALA A 9 -8.99 -36.30 -26.40
C ALA A 9 -8.25 -35.00 -26.80
N THR A 10 -8.98 -33.88 -26.85
CA THR A 10 -8.37 -32.55 -26.96
C THR A 10 -7.76 -32.18 -25.61
N VAL A 11 -6.42 -32.14 -25.55
CA VAL A 11 -5.69 -31.62 -24.38
C VAL A 11 -5.92 -30.11 -24.34
N GLN A 12 -6.85 -29.68 -23.49
CA GLN A 12 -7.09 -28.26 -23.23
C GLN A 12 -5.94 -27.74 -22.36
N THR A 13 -4.93 -27.13 -22.98
CA THR A 13 -3.88 -26.41 -22.25
C THR A 13 -4.53 -25.22 -21.55
N ALA A 14 -4.70 -25.33 -20.23
CA ALA A 14 -5.15 -24.23 -19.39
C ALA A 14 -4.15 -23.06 -19.49
N PRO A 15 -4.63 -21.81 -19.60
CA PRO A 15 -3.73 -20.66 -19.64
C PRO A 15 -2.98 -20.61 -18.31
N ALA A 16 -1.65 -20.50 -18.38
CA ALA A 16 -0.84 -20.24 -17.20
C ALA A 16 -1.31 -18.92 -16.58
N THR A 17 -1.82 -19.00 -15.35
CA THR A 17 -2.19 -17.80 -14.59
C THR A 17 -0.91 -17.11 -14.19
N ASP A 18 -0.60 -15.98 -14.84
CA ASP A 18 0.55 -15.15 -14.48
C ASP A 18 0.42 -14.73 -13.01
N ALA A 19 1.43 -15.06 -12.21
CA ALA A 19 1.50 -14.62 -10.83
C ALA A 19 1.51 -13.08 -10.77
N PRO A 20 0.87 -12.46 -9.75
CA PRO A 20 0.84 -11.02 -9.63
C PRO A 20 2.28 -10.47 -9.54
N LYS A 21 2.58 -9.52 -10.42
CA LYS A 21 3.91 -8.88 -10.49
C LYS A 21 4.19 -8.15 -9.17
N PRO A 22 5.43 -8.23 -8.65
CA PRO A 22 5.80 -7.51 -7.44
C PRO A 22 5.59 -6.00 -7.63
N GLU A 23 5.01 -5.36 -6.62
CA GLU A 23 4.70 -3.93 -6.67
C GLU A 23 6.00 -3.11 -6.73
N LYS A 24 6.03 -2.12 -7.63
CA LYS A 24 7.18 -1.23 -7.77
C LYS A 24 7.33 -0.34 -6.54
N LYS A 25 8.56 -0.18 -6.06
CA LYS A 25 8.88 0.76 -5.00
C LYS A 25 8.97 2.19 -5.54
N ILE A 26 8.49 3.14 -4.76
CA ILE A 26 8.54 4.58 -4.98
C ILE A 26 9.49 5.15 -3.93
N CYS A 27 10.55 5.84 -4.37
CA CYS A 27 11.52 6.47 -3.48
C CYS A 27 11.15 7.92 -3.19
N ARG A 28 10.93 8.24 -1.92
CA ARG A 28 10.75 9.62 -1.42
C ARG A 28 11.99 10.03 -0.63
N ARG A 29 12.31 11.32 -0.61
CA ARG A 29 13.39 11.86 0.24
C ARG A 29 12.80 12.31 1.57
N GLU A 30 13.23 11.70 2.66
CA GLU A 30 12.77 12.05 4.00
C GLU A 30 13.89 12.66 4.83
N VAL A 31 13.56 13.70 5.58
CA VAL A 31 14.46 14.34 6.55
C VAL A 31 14.14 13.76 7.93
N THR A 32 15.14 13.14 8.55
CA THR A 32 15.00 12.65 9.93
C THR A 32 15.19 13.81 10.91
N THR A 33 14.37 13.89 11.96
CA THR A 33 14.54 14.87 13.05
C THR A 33 15.97 14.83 13.59
N GLY A 34 16.60 16.01 13.71
CA GLY A 34 17.99 16.13 14.15
C GLY A 34 19.03 16.04 13.03
N SER A 35 18.62 15.86 11.77
CA SER A 35 19.50 15.93 10.60
C SER A 35 18.94 16.93 9.57
N ILE A 36 19.81 17.68 8.91
CA ILE A 36 19.46 18.51 7.75
C ILE A 36 19.50 17.72 6.43
N MET A 37 20.14 16.55 6.43
CA MET A 37 20.32 15.73 5.25
C MET A 37 19.13 14.80 5.04
N ALA A 38 18.50 14.91 3.87
CA ALA A 38 17.44 13.98 3.46
C ALA A 38 18.03 12.66 2.94
N ARG A 39 17.42 11.54 3.32
CA ARG A 39 17.78 10.20 2.85
C ARG A 39 16.68 9.63 1.94
N PRO A 40 17.02 8.85 0.91
CA PRO A 40 16.02 8.16 0.11
C PRO A 40 15.40 7.01 0.92
N VAL A 41 14.08 6.96 0.95
CA VAL A 41 13.29 5.86 1.53
C VAL A 41 12.41 5.33 0.41
N CYS A 42 12.52 4.05 0.10
CA CYS A 42 11.80 3.41 -1.00
C CYS A 42 10.79 2.41 -0.44
N ARG A 43 9.51 2.62 -0.73
CA ARG A 43 8.37 1.81 -0.27
C ARG A 43 7.37 1.58 -1.39
N THR A 44 6.48 0.60 -1.25
CA THR A 44 5.39 0.40 -2.21
C THR A 44 4.36 1.52 -2.11
N LYS A 45 3.43 1.61 -3.09
CA LYS A 45 2.36 2.61 -3.01
C LYS A 45 1.45 2.33 -1.82
N ALA A 46 1.14 1.06 -1.56
CA ALA A 46 0.32 0.66 -0.42
C ALA A 46 0.96 1.08 0.92
N GLU A 47 2.26 0.85 1.09
CA GLU A 47 3.01 1.26 2.28
C GLU A 47 3.02 2.80 2.45
N TRP A 48 3.19 3.55 1.36
CA TRP A 48 3.12 5.01 1.42
C TRP A 48 1.74 5.52 1.81
N MET A 49 0.67 4.94 1.26
CA MET A 49 -0.70 5.29 1.63
C MET A 49 -0.94 5.07 3.13
N GLN A 50 -0.44 3.98 3.69
CA GLN A 50 -0.56 3.71 5.12
C GLN A 50 0.14 4.79 5.95
N ILE A 51 1.37 5.18 5.57
CA ILE A 51 2.13 6.23 6.25
C ILE A 51 1.42 7.58 6.16
N ASP A 52 0.96 7.94 4.95
CA ASP A 52 0.29 9.21 4.69
C ASP A 52 -1.02 9.32 5.53
N ASN A 53 -1.79 8.23 5.61
CA ASN A 53 -2.99 8.16 6.44
C ASN A 53 -2.69 8.29 7.94
N GLN A 54 -1.67 7.58 8.43
CA GLN A 54 -1.26 7.65 9.83
C GLN A 54 -0.79 9.07 10.20
N ASN A 55 -0.01 9.70 9.32
CA ASN A 55 0.47 11.07 9.52
C ASN A 55 -0.68 12.08 9.56
N ALA A 56 -1.67 11.94 8.69
CA ALA A 56 -2.86 12.80 8.68
C ALA A 56 -3.67 12.68 9.98
N ALA A 57 -3.89 11.45 10.46
CA ALA A 57 -4.58 11.21 11.72
C ALA A 57 -3.83 11.83 12.92
N ASN A 58 -2.52 11.61 12.99
CA ASN A 58 -1.68 12.16 14.06
C ASN A 58 -1.68 13.70 14.04
N ALA A 59 -1.63 14.31 12.84
CA ALA A 59 -1.70 15.76 12.70
C ALA A 59 -3.05 16.32 13.18
N GLY A 60 -4.16 15.67 12.81
CA GLY A 60 -5.49 16.03 13.29
C GLY A 60 -5.59 16.00 14.82
N GLN A 61 -5.12 14.91 15.44
CA GLN A 61 -5.09 14.79 16.91
C GLN A 61 -4.24 15.86 17.59
N ALA A 62 -3.07 16.19 17.02
CA ALA A 62 -2.20 17.23 17.58
C ALA A 62 -2.84 18.63 17.52
N LEU A 63 -3.61 18.93 16.47
CA LEU A 63 -4.35 20.18 16.34
C LEU A 63 -5.51 20.25 17.32
N ASP A 64 -6.26 19.16 17.47
CA ASP A 64 -7.38 19.04 18.40
C ASP A 64 -6.91 19.18 19.87
N GLN A 65 -5.81 18.52 20.25
CA GLN A 65 -5.22 18.72 21.58
C GLN A 65 -4.80 20.17 21.86
N ARG A 66 -4.34 20.89 20.83
CA ARG A 66 -4.00 22.32 20.96
C ARG A 66 -5.24 23.18 21.16
N SER A 67 -6.34 22.89 20.46
CA SER A 67 -7.59 23.66 20.60
C SER A 67 -8.18 23.49 22.00
N TYR A 68 -8.17 22.27 22.56
CA TYR A 68 -8.61 22.03 23.94
C TYR A 68 -7.73 22.75 24.96
N ARG A 69 -6.40 22.71 24.80
CA ARG A 69 -5.47 23.42 25.70
C ARG A 69 -5.64 24.94 25.67
N MET A 70 -6.07 25.51 24.54
CA MET A 70 -6.29 26.96 24.40
C MET A 70 -7.74 27.39 24.68
N SER A 71 -8.62 26.47 25.05
CA SER A 71 -9.96 26.86 25.52
C SER A 71 -9.84 27.31 26.97
N PRO A 72 -10.01 28.61 27.30
CA PRO A 72 -10.16 29.01 28.70
C PRO A 72 -11.38 28.26 29.23
N GLN A 73 -11.24 27.61 30.38
CA GLN A 73 -12.37 26.95 31.04
C GLN A 73 -13.49 27.99 31.15
N ARG A 74 -14.56 27.80 30.37
CA ARG A 74 -15.78 28.57 30.56
C ARG A 74 -16.51 27.88 31.70
N ASP A 75 -16.23 28.37 32.90
CA ASP A 75 -17.10 28.19 34.07
C ASP A 75 -18.43 28.93 33.85
#